data_AF-A0A0K2ZIZ8-F1
#
_entry.id   AF-A0A0K2ZIZ8-F1
#
_cell.length_a   1.000
_cell.length_b   1.000
_cell.length_c   1.000
_cell.angle_alpha   90.00
_cell.angle_beta   90.00
_cell.angle_gamma   90.00
#
_symmetry.space_group_name_H-M   'P 1'
#
loop_
_entity.id
_entity.type
_entity.pdbx_description
1 polymer ?
#
loop_
_entity_poly.entity_id
_entity_poly.type
_entity_poly.pdbx_seq_one_letter_code
_entity_poly.pdbx_strand_id
1 'polypeptide(L)'
;MGAVSRNIGKELIERMEEKGIEYIRHYHPNIDLPWETVFQTEDRSKVDEYCAHNGISSHWSADGLLRTSNRAQGIAFHPATSEKVFFNQAHLFHVSSLGHAQSQAMMNMFGADKLPRHARFGDGTEISEHDLHRIQRAFSSEALLFRWQPGDVLLLDNMKFAHGRKPYKGSRAVFAALMEPSR
;
A
#
# COMPACT_ATOMS: atom_id res chain seq x y z
N MET A 1 -7.10 20.31 -2.10
CA MET A 1 -6.85 19.02 -2.80
C MET A 1 -5.46 19.06 -3.43
N GLY A 2 -4.56 18.18 -3.00
CA GLY A 2 -3.13 18.17 -3.37
C GLY A 2 -2.87 17.90 -4.86
N ALA A 3 -1.65 18.18 -5.33
CA ALA A 3 -1.29 18.09 -6.76
C ALA A 3 -1.45 16.67 -7.32
N VAL A 4 -1.02 15.65 -6.58
CA VAL A 4 -1.21 14.24 -6.93
C VAL A 4 -2.70 13.92 -7.12
N SER A 5 -3.55 14.27 -6.14
CA SER A 5 -4.99 14.02 -6.22
C SER A 5 -5.64 14.71 -7.42
N ARG A 6 -5.21 15.93 -7.77
CA ARG A 6 -5.69 16.62 -8.99
C ARG A 6 -5.30 15.87 -10.26
N ASN A 7 -4.07 15.37 -10.35
CA ASN A 7 -3.57 14.65 -11.53
C ASN A 7 -4.15 13.23 -11.66
N ILE A 8 -4.55 12.59 -10.56
CA ILE A 8 -5.30 11.33 -10.59
C ILE A 8 -6.64 11.54 -11.31
N GLY A 9 -7.28 12.68 -11.06
CA GLY A 9 -8.54 13.08 -11.67
C GLY A 9 -9.76 12.75 -10.80
N LYS A 10 -10.75 13.65 -10.85
CA LYS A 10 -11.91 13.66 -9.95
C LYS A 10 -12.69 12.34 -9.93
N GLU A 11 -13.00 11.78 -11.10
CA GLU A 11 -13.78 10.54 -11.22
C GLU A 11 -13.15 9.36 -10.49
N LEU A 12 -11.82 9.17 -10.60
CA LEU A 12 -11.13 8.07 -9.94
C LEU A 12 -11.03 8.31 -8.43
N ILE A 13 -10.82 9.56 -8.00
CA ILE A 13 -10.83 9.93 -6.58
C ILE A 13 -12.19 9.65 -5.95
N GLU A 14 -13.30 10.01 -6.61
CA GLU A 14 -14.66 9.78 -6.12
C GLU A 14 -14.97 8.28 -6.05
N ARG A 15 -14.63 7.50 -7.07
CA ARG A 15 -14.79 6.03 -7.04
C ARG A 15 -14.00 5.39 -5.89
N MET A 16 -12.77 5.84 -5.64
CA MET A 16 -11.96 5.33 -4.54
C MET A 16 -12.50 5.75 -3.17
N GLU A 17 -12.99 6.97 -3.03
CA GLU A 17 -13.63 7.46 -1.82
C GLU A 17 -14.90 6.66 -1.49
N GLU A 18 -15.75 6.43 -2.47
CA GLU A 18 -17.00 5.68 -2.32
C GLU A 18 -16.73 4.20 -1.98
N LYS A 19 -15.85 3.55 -2.73
CA LYS A 19 -15.67 2.10 -2.64
C LYS A 19 -14.64 1.65 -1.60
N GLY A 20 -13.72 2.53 -1.20
CA GLY A 20 -12.53 2.14 -0.45
C GLY A 20 -11.61 1.17 -1.22
N ILE A 21 -10.64 0.60 -0.53
CA ILE A 21 -9.67 -0.36 -1.08
C ILE A 21 -9.66 -1.62 -0.21
N GLU A 22 -9.67 -2.79 -0.83
CA GLU A 22 -9.42 -4.07 -0.16
C GLU A 22 -8.00 -4.55 -0.48
N TYR A 23 -7.19 -4.78 0.54
CA TYR A 23 -5.88 -5.40 0.42
C TYR A 23 -5.98 -6.87 0.80
N ILE A 24 -5.58 -7.74 -0.12
CA ILE A 24 -5.54 -9.18 0.07
C ILE A 24 -4.08 -9.61 0.12
N ARG A 25 -3.73 -10.43 1.11
CA ARG A 25 -2.40 -11.03 1.22
C ARG A 25 -2.51 -12.52 1.42
N HIS A 26 -1.74 -13.27 0.65
CA HIS A 26 -1.54 -14.70 0.79
C HIS A 26 -0.11 -14.93 1.25
N TYR A 27 0.05 -15.52 2.43
CA TYR A 27 1.37 -15.74 3.04
C TYR A 27 1.94 -17.07 2.54
N HIS A 28 2.56 -17.02 1.37
CA HIS A 28 3.22 -18.17 0.75
C HIS A 28 4.63 -18.36 1.33
N PRO A 29 5.08 -19.60 1.59
CA PRO A 29 6.44 -19.86 2.02
C PRO A 29 7.47 -19.31 1.01
N ASN A 30 8.53 -18.69 1.52
CA ASN A 30 9.64 -18.13 0.74
C ASN A 30 9.29 -16.98 -0.21
N ILE A 31 8.08 -16.43 -0.12
CA ILE A 31 7.60 -15.37 -1.00
C ILE A 31 7.11 -14.23 -0.12
N ASP A 32 7.73 -13.06 -0.24
CA ASP A 32 7.50 -11.93 0.65
C ASP A 32 7.82 -12.30 2.13
N LEU A 33 7.39 -11.46 3.09
CA LEU A 33 7.55 -11.74 4.51
C LEU A 33 6.58 -12.85 4.98
N PRO A 34 7.07 -13.83 5.74
CA PRO A 34 6.22 -14.85 6.33
C PRO A 34 5.30 -14.24 7.40
N TRP A 35 4.13 -14.85 7.63
CA TRP A 35 3.11 -14.27 8.52
C TRP A 35 3.64 -14.14 9.94
N GLU A 36 4.50 -15.04 10.38
CA GLU A 36 5.13 -15.04 11.69
C GLU A 36 5.94 -13.77 11.92
N THR A 37 6.62 -13.29 10.87
CA THR A 37 7.36 -12.03 10.90
C THR A 37 6.42 -10.83 10.85
N VAL A 38 5.31 -10.92 10.11
CA VAL A 38 4.36 -9.81 10.00
C VAL A 38 3.59 -9.59 11.31
N PHE A 39 3.15 -10.67 11.94
CA PHE A 39 2.38 -10.64 13.19
C PHE A 39 3.26 -10.80 14.45
N GLN A 40 4.56 -11.01 14.28
CA GLN A 40 5.54 -11.17 15.37
C GLN A 40 5.14 -12.28 16.37
N THR A 41 4.66 -13.41 15.84
CA THR A 41 4.16 -14.55 16.62
C THR A 41 4.18 -15.82 15.79
N GLU A 42 4.31 -16.98 16.45
CA GLU A 42 4.15 -18.31 15.83
C GLU A 42 2.80 -18.96 16.20
N ASP A 43 1.96 -18.24 16.96
CA ASP A 43 0.66 -18.71 17.42
C ASP A 43 -0.46 -18.18 16.53
N ARG A 44 -1.15 -19.08 15.82
CA ARG A 44 -2.27 -18.76 14.92
C ARG A 44 -3.44 -18.10 15.64
N SER A 45 -3.71 -18.49 16.90
CA SER A 45 -4.81 -17.93 17.66
C SER A 45 -4.61 -16.43 17.93
N LYS A 46 -3.36 -16.02 18.20
CA LYS A 46 -3.01 -14.60 18.36
C LYS A 46 -3.17 -13.80 17.06
N VAL A 47 -2.95 -14.43 15.91
CA VAL A 47 -3.20 -13.79 14.61
C VAL A 47 -4.70 -13.59 14.41
N ASP A 48 -5.52 -14.59 14.71
CA ASP A 48 -6.97 -14.49 14.58
C ASP A 48 -7.55 -13.44 15.54
N GLU A 49 -7.06 -13.37 16.77
CA GLU A 49 -7.40 -12.32 17.75
C GLU A 49 -7.01 -10.92 17.24
N TYR A 50 -5.77 -10.77 16.74
CA TYR A 50 -5.31 -9.51 16.17
C TYR A 50 -6.17 -9.09 14.97
N CYS A 51 -6.46 -10.03 14.08
CA CYS A 51 -7.27 -9.78 12.89
C CYS A 51 -8.70 -9.37 13.28
N ALA A 52 -9.34 -10.09 14.19
CA ALA A 52 -10.67 -9.75 14.70
C ALA A 52 -10.70 -8.36 15.35
N HIS A 53 -9.70 -8.03 16.18
CA HIS A 53 -9.61 -6.72 16.85
C HIS A 53 -9.44 -5.56 15.86
N ASN A 54 -8.76 -5.78 14.74
CA ASN A 54 -8.45 -4.76 13.75
C ASN A 54 -9.40 -4.76 12.53
N GLY A 55 -10.49 -5.55 12.56
CA GLY A 55 -11.42 -5.64 11.42
C GLY A 55 -10.81 -6.28 10.17
N ILE A 56 -9.78 -7.10 10.33
CA ILE A 56 -9.13 -7.86 9.26
C ILE A 56 -9.77 -9.24 9.21
N SER A 57 -10.16 -9.69 8.02
CA SER A 57 -10.61 -11.06 7.82
C SER A 57 -9.39 -11.98 7.69
N SER A 58 -9.22 -12.96 8.57
CA SER A 58 -8.23 -14.05 8.43
C SER A 58 -8.90 -15.35 7.99
N HIS A 59 -8.19 -16.13 7.18
CA HIS A 59 -8.58 -17.48 6.82
C HIS A 59 -7.34 -18.37 6.73
N TRP A 60 -7.36 -19.49 7.43
CA TRP A 60 -6.34 -20.52 7.37
C TRP A 60 -6.81 -21.67 6.47
N SER A 61 -6.04 -22.00 5.44
CA SER A 61 -6.31 -23.17 4.61
C SER A 61 -5.85 -24.47 5.29
N ALA A 62 -6.26 -25.61 4.75
CA ALA A 62 -5.95 -26.94 5.30
C ALA A 62 -4.44 -27.25 5.33
N ASP A 63 -3.68 -26.68 4.41
CA ASP A 63 -2.21 -26.73 4.36
C ASP A 63 -1.53 -25.72 5.29
N GLY A 64 -2.30 -24.94 6.06
CA GLY A 64 -1.81 -24.01 7.05
C GLY A 64 -1.39 -22.64 6.51
N LEU A 65 -1.70 -22.32 5.26
CA LEU A 65 -1.43 -20.98 4.71
C LEU A 65 -2.45 -19.96 5.23
N LEU A 66 -1.94 -18.78 5.59
CA LEU A 66 -2.77 -17.65 5.97
C LEU A 66 -3.17 -16.84 4.75
N ARG A 67 -4.44 -16.46 4.70
CA ARG A 67 -4.95 -15.39 3.85
C ARG A 67 -5.55 -14.31 4.75
N THR A 68 -5.19 -13.06 4.51
CA THR A 68 -5.82 -11.91 5.15
C THR A 68 -6.46 -10.98 4.13
N SER A 69 -7.62 -10.43 4.46
CA SER A 69 -8.23 -9.30 3.75
C SER A 69 -8.46 -8.13 4.72
N ASN A 70 -7.98 -6.95 4.34
CA ASN A 70 -8.15 -5.72 5.09
C ASN A 70 -8.79 -4.64 4.21
N ARG A 71 -9.89 -4.04 4.67
CA ARG A 71 -10.50 -2.87 4.02
C ARG A 71 -9.90 -1.59 4.59
N ALA A 72 -9.49 -0.71 3.69
CA ALA A 72 -8.97 0.60 4.01
C ALA A 72 -9.72 1.69 3.24
N GLN A 73 -9.54 2.93 3.69
CA GLN A 73 -10.00 4.10 2.98
C GLN A 73 -9.37 4.21 1.59
N GLY A 74 -10.15 4.65 0.59
CA GLY A 74 -9.57 5.05 -0.69
C GLY A 74 -9.05 6.48 -0.66
N ILE A 75 -9.67 7.36 0.13
CA ILE A 75 -9.26 8.75 0.34
C ILE A 75 -9.29 9.04 1.84
N ALA A 76 -8.34 9.83 2.32
CA ALA A 76 -8.33 10.32 3.69
C ALA A 76 -8.61 11.82 3.73
N PHE A 77 -9.04 12.30 4.90
CA PHE A 77 -9.20 13.72 5.18
C PHE A 77 -8.07 14.18 6.09
N HIS A 78 -7.38 15.25 5.71
CA HIS A 78 -6.32 15.81 6.52
C HIS A 78 -6.90 16.38 7.84
N PRO A 79 -6.45 15.96 9.03
CA PRO A 79 -7.13 16.25 10.29
C PRO A 79 -7.19 17.75 10.62
N ALA A 80 -6.18 18.53 10.23
CA ALA A 80 -6.15 19.97 10.52
C ALA A 80 -6.84 20.84 9.45
N THR A 81 -7.00 20.35 8.22
CA THR A 81 -7.48 21.18 7.09
C THR A 81 -8.75 20.63 6.45
N SER A 82 -9.18 19.42 6.83
CA SER A 82 -10.28 18.68 6.22
C SER A 82 -10.15 18.48 4.70
N GLU A 83 -8.97 18.70 4.13
CA GLU A 83 -8.75 18.48 2.70
C GLU A 83 -8.73 17.00 2.37
N LYS A 84 -9.33 16.62 1.23
CA LYS A 84 -9.19 15.28 0.65
C LYS A 84 -7.75 15.05 0.20
N VAL A 85 -7.18 13.93 0.63
CA VAL A 85 -5.84 13.48 0.26
C VAL A 85 -5.85 12.03 -0.18
N PHE A 86 -5.16 11.75 -1.28
CA PHE A 86 -4.89 10.38 -1.68
C PHE A 86 -3.90 9.76 -0.69
N PHE A 87 -4.40 8.89 0.18
CA PHE A 87 -3.63 8.29 1.26
C PHE A 87 -3.90 6.78 1.33
N ASN A 88 -3.46 6.08 0.29
CA ASN A 88 -3.49 4.62 0.21
C ASN A 88 -2.33 4.14 -0.68
N GLN A 89 -2.13 2.82 -0.78
CA GLN A 89 -1.04 2.20 -1.52
C GLN A 89 -1.55 1.18 -2.56
N ALA A 90 -2.78 1.34 -3.08
CA ALA A 90 -3.37 0.41 -4.04
C ALA A 90 -2.45 0.15 -5.26
N HIS A 91 -1.88 1.22 -5.81
CA HIS A 91 -0.94 1.16 -6.94
C HIS A 91 0.40 0.45 -6.65
N LEU A 92 0.76 0.27 -5.38
CA LEU A 92 1.97 -0.45 -4.95
C LEU A 92 1.68 -1.91 -4.56
N PHE A 93 0.46 -2.19 -4.08
CA PHE A 93 0.06 -3.53 -3.60
C PHE A 93 -0.71 -4.34 -4.64
N HIS A 94 -1.08 -3.74 -5.77
CA HIS A 94 -1.60 -4.45 -6.92
C HIS A 94 -0.46 -5.17 -7.66
N VAL A 95 -0.74 -6.38 -8.17
CA VAL A 95 0.26 -7.23 -8.86
C VAL A 95 0.96 -6.53 -10.02
N SER A 96 0.24 -5.70 -10.78
CA SER A 96 0.80 -4.95 -11.92
C SER A 96 1.96 -4.01 -11.54
N SER A 97 2.12 -3.67 -10.26
CA SER A 97 3.27 -2.89 -9.77
C SER A 97 4.62 -3.59 -9.98
N LEU A 98 4.62 -4.92 -10.15
CA LEU A 98 5.83 -5.71 -10.43
C LEU A 98 6.32 -5.56 -11.89
N GLY A 99 5.50 -4.98 -12.77
CA GLY A 99 5.72 -4.97 -14.21
C GLY A 99 5.15 -6.22 -14.89
N HIS A 100 4.90 -6.14 -16.20
CA HIS A 100 4.14 -7.14 -16.96
C HIS A 100 4.70 -8.57 -16.84
N ALA A 101 6.02 -8.73 -17.07
CA ALA A 101 6.65 -10.06 -17.05
C ALA A 101 6.56 -10.72 -15.67
N GLN A 102 6.84 -9.97 -14.60
CA GLN A 102 6.77 -10.48 -13.23
C GLN A 102 5.32 -10.73 -12.79
N SER A 103 4.39 -9.86 -13.19
CA SER A 103 2.96 -10.03 -12.89
C SER A 103 2.42 -11.32 -13.51
N GLN A 104 2.74 -11.58 -14.78
CA GLN A 104 2.35 -12.82 -15.46
C GLN A 104 2.98 -14.06 -14.80
N ALA A 105 4.26 -13.98 -14.40
CA ALA A 105 4.92 -15.06 -13.69
C ALA A 105 4.22 -15.37 -12.35
N MET A 106 3.83 -14.34 -11.59
CA MET A 106 3.08 -14.52 -10.34
C MET A 106 1.70 -15.16 -10.58
N MET A 107 0.96 -14.70 -11.59
CA MET A 107 -0.34 -15.28 -11.96
C MET A 107 -0.21 -16.74 -12.40
N ASN A 108 0.83 -17.08 -13.17
CA ASN A 108 1.08 -18.46 -13.60
C ASN A 108 1.46 -19.37 -12.43
N MET A 109 2.19 -18.85 -11.46
CA MET A 109 2.67 -19.63 -10.31
C MET A 109 1.59 -19.87 -9.25
N PHE A 110 0.78 -18.87 -8.95
CA PHE A 110 -0.19 -18.93 -7.85
C PHE A 110 -1.65 -18.99 -8.29
N GLY A 111 -1.95 -18.57 -9.53
CA GLY A 111 -3.31 -18.20 -9.92
C GLY A 111 -3.64 -16.75 -9.51
N ALA A 112 -4.59 -16.15 -10.22
CA ALA A 112 -5.02 -14.77 -9.98
C ALA A 112 -5.67 -14.58 -8.60
N ASP A 113 -6.26 -15.63 -8.02
CA ASP A 113 -6.99 -15.63 -6.76
C ASP A 113 -6.09 -15.85 -5.52
N LYS A 114 -4.81 -16.20 -5.72
CA LYS A 114 -3.86 -16.51 -4.63
C LYS A 114 -2.57 -15.72 -4.73
N LEU A 115 -2.58 -14.56 -5.35
CA LEU A 115 -1.42 -13.69 -5.44
C LEU A 115 -0.91 -13.29 -4.04
N PRO A 116 0.42 -13.24 -3.79
CA PRO A 116 0.97 -12.92 -2.47
C PRO A 116 0.47 -11.56 -1.92
N ARG A 117 0.32 -10.58 -2.81
CA ARG A 117 -0.33 -9.29 -2.54
C ARG A 117 -1.23 -8.94 -3.71
N HIS A 118 -2.41 -8.43 -3.40
CA HIS A 118 -3.30 -7.82 -4.38
C HIS A 118 -4.12 -6.69 -3.75
N ALA A 119 -4.50 -5.72 -4.56
CA ALA A 119 -5.34 -4.60 -4.14
C ALA A 119 -6.49 -4.41 -5.12
N ARG A 120 -7.71 -4.35 -4.62
CA ARG A 120 -8.92 -4.12 -5.44
C ARG A 120 -9.84 -3.11 -4.74
N PHE A 121 -10.94 -2.71 -5.35
CA PHE A 121 -11.90 -1.85 -4.66
C PHE A 121 -12.52 -2.58 -3.47
N GLY A 122 -12.97 -1.84 -2.46
CA GLY A 122 -13.57 -2.43 -1.27
C GLY A 122 -14.85 -3.22 -1.54
N ASP A 123 -15.54 -2.97 -2.65
CA ASP A 123 -16.69 -3.78 -3.09
C ASP A 123 -16.29 -5.12 -3.75
N GLY A 124 -14.99 -5.40 -3.88
CA GLY A 124 -14.44 -6.59 -4.50
C GLY A 124 -14.23 -6.49 -6.02
N THR A 125 -14.59 -5.36 -6.64
CA THR A 125 -14.32 -5.13 -8.07
C THR A 125 -12.85 -4.77 -8.31
N GLU A 126 -12.29 -5.22 -9.43
CA GLU A 126 -10.89 -4.95 -9.77
C GLU A 126 -10.63 -3.47 -10.08
N ILE A 127 -9.45 -2.99 -9.69
CA ILE A 127 -8.97 -1.67 -10.09
C ILE A 127 -8.26 -1.83 -11.43
N SER A 128 -8.72 -1.12 -12.45
CA SER A 128 -8.11 -1.24 -13.78
C SER A 128 -6.63 -0.85 -13.78
N GLU A 129 -5.80 -1.54 -14.57
CA GLU A 129 -4.39 -1.16 -14.72
C GLU A 129 -4.23 0.28 -15.24
N HIS A 130 -5.16 0.74 -16.08
CA HIS A 130 -5.21 2.13 -16.52
C HIS A 130 -5.32 3.10 -15.34
N ASP A 131 -6.21 2.83 -14.40
CA ASP A 131 -6.38 3.67 -13.20
C ASP A 131 -5.17 3.59 -12.26
N LEU A 132 -4.56 2.40 -12.10
CA LEU A 132 -3.32 2.27 -11.31
C LEU A 132 -2.15 3.03 -11.96
N HIS A 133 -2.00 2.95 -13.28
CA HIS A 133 -0.99 3.72 -14.02
C HIS A 133 -1.23 5.22 -13.94
N ARG A 134 -2.49 5.68 -13.92
CA ARG A 134 -2.81 7.10 -13.66
C ARG A 134 -2.29 7.55 -12.30
N ILE A 135 -2.48 6.74 -11.25
CA ILE A 135 -1.96 7.03 -9.91
C ILE A 135 -0.43 7.10 -9.91
N GLN A 136 0.23 6.09 -10.49
CA GLN A 136 1.70 6.05 -10.57
C GLN A 136 2.26 7.25 -11.33
N ARG A 137 1.61 7.64 -12.43
CA ARG A 137 1.99 8.81 -13.23
C ARG A 137 1.80 10.11 -12.45
N ALA A 138 0.70 10.25 -11.70
CA ALA A 138 0.45 11.43 -10.87
C ALA A 138 1.51 11.60 -9.78
N PHE A 139 1.92 10.52 -9.10
CA PHE A 139 3.04 10.58 -8.15
C PHE A 139 4.37 10.92 -8.85
N SER A 140 4.62 10.32 -10.01
CA SER A 140 5.87 10.53 -10.75
C SER A 140 6.00 11.96 -11.28
N SER A 141 4.90 12.57 -11.74
CA SER A 141 4.91 13.95 -12.27
C SER A 141 5.08 15.00 -11.18
N GLU A 142 4.62 14.70 -9.96
CA GLU A 142 4.71 15.61 -8.80
C GLU A 142 5.89 15.29 -7.89
N ALA A 143 6.78 14.37 -8.29
CA ALA A 143 7.90 13.93 -7.48
C ALA A 143 8.96 15.02 -7.34
N LEU A 144 9.25 15.41 -6.09
CA LEU A 144 10.37 16.29 -5.77
C LEU A 144 11.63 15.45 -5.55
N LEU A 145 12.67 15.72 -6.35
CA LEU A 145 13.96 15.06 -6.25
C LEU A 145 15.01 16.07 -5.79
N PHE A 146 15.66 15.77 -4.68
CA PHE A 146 16.78 16.54 -4.16
C PHE A 146 17.90 15.60 -3.72
N ARG A 147 19.12 16.13 -3.70
CA ARG A 147 20.32 15.38 -3.28
C ARG A 147 20.59 15.70 -1.81
N TRP A 148 20.40 14.71 -0.95
CA TRP A 148 20.81 14.77 0.44
C TRP A 148 22.26 15.23 0.59
N GLN A 149 22.48 16.23 1.43
CA GLN A 149 23.78 16.63 1.95
C GLN A 149 23.91 16.20 3.43
N PRO A 150 25.12 15.91 3.91
CA PRO A 150 25.34 15.68 5.34
C PRO A 150 24.82 16.85 6.18
N GLY A 151 24.01 16.56 7.19
CA GLY A 151 23.40 17.56 8.07
C GLY A 151 22.00 18.03 7.64
N ASP A 152 21.54 17.69 6.43
CA ASP A 152 20.18 17.98 6.01
C ASP A 152 19.14 17.31 6.92
N VAL A 153 18.06 18.03 7.21
CA VAL A 153 16.88 17.51 7.90
C VAL A 153 15.66 17.80 7.05
N LEU A 154 14.91 16.75 6.70
CA LEU A 154 13.61 16.89 6.04
C LEU A 154 12.50 16.67 7.07
N LEU A 155 11.70 17.71 7.27
CA LEU A 155 10.41 17.60 7.94
C LEU A 155 9.32 17.57 6.87
N LEU A 156 8.42 16.58 6.95
CA LEU A 156 7.27 16.49 6.05
C LEU A 156 6.01 16.12 6.82
N ASP A 157 4.89 16.54 6.27
CA ASP A 157 3.55 16.11 6.66
C ASP A 157 3.25 14.77 5.98
N ASN A 158 3.18 13.70 6.77
CA ASN A 158 3.03 12.34 6.25
C ASN A 158 1.71 12.14 5.51
N MET A 159 0.66 12.92 5.80
CA MET A 159 -0.60 12.81 5.07
C MET A 159 -0.51 13.50 3.71
N LYS A 160 0.23 14.61 3.59
CA LYS A 160 0.35 15.37 2.33
C LYS A 160 1.43 14.83 1.39
N PHE A 161 2.47 14.20 1.92
CA PHE A 161 3.60 13.71 1.14
C PHE A 161 3.73 12.20 1.22
N ALA A 162 3.72 11.54 0.06
CA ALA A 162 4.33 10.23 -0.08
C ALA A 162 5.85 10.40 -0.25
N HIS A 163 6.61 9.43 0.26
CA HIS A 163 8.06 9.44 0.14
C HIS A 163 8.57 8.08 -0.33
N GLY A 164 9.75 8.08 -0.94
CA GLY A 164 10.37 6.89 -1.49
C GLY A 164 11.85 7.13 -1.72
N ARG A 165 12.51 6.15 -2.34
CA ARG A 165 13.96 6.18 -2.53
C ARG A 165 14.32 5.75 -3.95
N LYS A 166 15.14 6.55 -4.63
CA LYS A 166 15.78 6.13 -5.89
C LYS A 166 16.89 5.09 -5.63
N PRO A 167 17.19 4.22 -6.60
CA PRO A 167 18.40 3.38 -6.52
C PRO A 167 19.64 4.23 -6.26
N TYR A 168 20.59 3.71 -5.48
CA TYR A 168 21.84 4.39 -5.12
C TYR A 168 23.01 3.41 -5.10
N LYS A 169 24.24 3.93 -5.09
CA LYS A 169 25.48 3.17 -4.95
C LYS A 169 26.33 3.74 -3.82
N GLY A 170 27.18 2.91 -3.21
CA GLY A 170 28.07 3.30 -2.12
C GLY A 170 27.36 3.43 -0.77
N SER A 171 28.08 4.00 0.21
CA SER A 171 27.59 4.17 1.57
C SER A 171 26.56 5.30 1.66
N ARG A 172 25.42 5.02 2.28
CA ARG A 172 24.35 5.99 2.54
C ARG A 172 23.70 5.69 3.88
N ALA A 173 23.67 6.68 4.78
CA ALA A 173 22.94 6.60 6.04
C ALA A 173 21.89 7.71 6.08
N VAL A 174 20.62 7.34 6.28
CA VAL A 174 19.52 8.28 6.52
C VAL A 174 18.70 7.72 7.67
N PHE A 175 18.52 8.53 8.70
CA PHE A 175 17.73 8.20 9.88
C PHE A 175 16.33 8.80 9.75
N ALA A 176 15.37 8.21 10.45
CA ALA A 176 13.99 8.70 10.47
C ALA A 176 13.48 8.73 11.92
N ALA A 177 12.66 9.72 12.22
CA ALA A 177 11.88 9.81 13.44
C ALA A 177 10.42 10.05 13.06
N LEU A 178 9.51 9.34 13.73
CA LEU A 178 8.07 9.50 13.58
C LEU A 178 7.56 10.35 14.73
N MET A 179 6.69 11.31 14.42
CA MET A 179 6.09 12.21 15.40
C MET A 179 4.58 12.07 15.36
N GLU A 180 3.94 12.20 16.52
CA GLU A 180 2.49 12.36 16.57
C GLU A 180 2.10 13.73 15.99
N PRO A 181 0.89 13.86 15.39
CA PRO A 181 0.37 15.16 15.02
C PRO A 181 0.28 16.06 16.26
N SER A 182 0.96 17.21 16.25
CA SER A 182 0.74 18.23 17.27
C SER A 182 -0.71 18.74 17.13
N ARG A 183 -1.49 18.64 18.21
CA ARG A 183 -2.87 19.16 18.28
C ARG A 183 -2.94 20.66 18.12
#